data_AF-A0A3P3VTI7-F1
#
_entry.id   AF-A0A3P3VTI7-F1
#
_cell.length_a   1.000
_cell.length_b   1.000
_cell.length_c   1.000
_cell.angle_alpha   90.00
_cell.angle_beta   90.00
_cell.angle_gamma   90.00
#
_symmetry.space_group_name_H-M   'P 1'
#
loop_
_entity.id
_entity.type
_entity.pdbx_description
1 polymer ?
#
loop_
_entity_poly.entity_id
_entity_poly.type
_entity_poly.pdbx_seq_one_letter_code
_entity_poly.pdbx_strand_id
1 'polypeptide(L)'
;MRKACRQLIAGVSVSLAVLVAPLAIAEENLALGYYLPMAEQGSPYAQLTIGELYMLGEEIPKDDIEAYAWLKTALAQGVEEAEPLLKELDKQLAGEALQEAQLRASQYIEAYSLP
;
A
#
# COMPACT_ATOMS: atom_id res chain seq x y z
N MET A 1 23.94 -52.11 -16.30
CA MET A 1 24.78 -52.20 -15.09
C MET A 1 24.19 -51.31 -14.01
N ARG A 2 23.70 -51.91 -12.92
CA ARG A 2 22.99 -51.28 -11.79
C ARG A 2 23.99 -50.91 -10.69
N LYS A 3 24.56 -49.70 -10.74
CA LYS A 3 25.31 -49.05 -9.65
C LYS A 3 25.18 -47.55 -9.93
N ALA A 4 24.23 -46.83 -9.34
CA ALA A 4 24.51 -46.07 -8.14
C ALA A 4 23.20 -45.50 -7.57
N CYS A 5 22.28 -46.38 -7.17
CA CYS A 5 21.21 -46.02 -6.24
C CYS A 5 21.65 -46.53 -4.86
N ARG A 6 21.47 -45.69 -3.82
CA ARG A 6 21.91 -45.83 -2.41
C ARG A 6 23.37 -45.45 -2.13
N GLN A 7 23.56 -44.21 -1.70
CA GLN A 7 24.06 -43.82 -0.36
C GLN A 7 24.68 -42.43 -0.43
N LEU A 8 23.94 -41.41 -0.01
CA LEU A 8 24.41 -40.37 0.93
C LEU A 8 23.24 -39.40 1.20
N ILE A 9 22.29 -39.85 2.01
CA ILE A 9 21.44 -38.93 2.78
C ILE A 9 22.15 -38.85 4.13
N ALA A 10 23.10 -37.94 4.27
CA ALA A 10 23.77 -37.67 5.53
C ALA A 10 24.34 -36.24 5.51
N GLY A 11 23.76 -35.36 6.33
CA GLY A 11 24.32 -34.05 6.65
C GLY A 11 23.46 -32.87 6.18
N VAL A 12 22.65 -32.35 7.10
CA VAL A 12 22.48 -30.91 7.40
C VAL A 12 22.80 -29.97 6.22
N SER A 13 21.81 -29.32 5.59
CA SER A 13 21.21 -28.12 6.15
C SER A 13 19.81 -27.87 5.59
N VAL A 14 18.84 -27.70 6.48
CA VAL A 14 17.60 -26.97 6.18
C VAL A 14 18.01 -25.55 5.81
N SER A 15 18.24 -25.26 4.52
CA SER A 15 18.43 -23.91 3.95
C SER A 15 18.52 -23.96 2.42
N LEU A 16 17.61 -24.69 1.76
CA LEU A 16 17.42 -24.54 0.33
C LEU A 16 15.98 -24.08 0.09
N ALA A 17 15.86 -22.86 -0.45
CA ALA A 17 14.68 -22.38 -1.15
C ALA A 17 13.46 -21.90 -0.33
N VAL A 18 13.69 -21.14 0.74
CA VAL A 18 12.90 -19.89 0.99
C VAL A 18 13.12 -18.88 -0.17
N LEU A 19 14.00 -19.21 -1.11
CA LEU A 19 14.21 -18.61 -2.43
C LEU A 19 13.14 -19.00 -3.49
N VAL A 20 11.91 -19.29 -3.07
CA VAL A 20 10.78 -18.67 -3.77
C VAL A 20 10.31 -17.57 -2.84
N ALA A 21 11.23 -16.62 -2.60
CA ALA A 21 10.81 -15.24 -2.43
C ALA A 21 9.80 -15.01 -3.57
N PRO A 22 8.64 -14.40 -3.33
CA PRO A 22 7.74 -14.04 -4.40
C PRO A 22 8.43 -12.96 -5.25
N LEU A 23 9.40 -13.38 -6.06
CA LEU A 23 10.02 -12.70 -7.17
C LEU A 23 9.00 -12.76 -8.33
N ALA A 24 7.79 -12.23 -8.10
CA ALA A 24 6.74 -12.24 -9.11
C ALA A 24 5.52 -11.34 -8.83
N ILE A 25 5.54 -10.37 -7.89
CA ILE A 25 4.38 -9.47 -7.71
C ILE A 25 4.74 -7.97 -7.60
N ALA A 26 6.02 -7.58 -7.50
CA ALA A 26 6.36 -6.19 -7.14
C ALA A 26 6.68 -5.23 -8.30
N GLU A 27 6.31 -5.55 -9.55
CA GLU A 27 6.70 -4.74 -10.73
C GLU A 27 5.50 -4.43 -11.65
N GLU A 28 4.30 -4.18 -11.13
CA GLU A 28 3.17 -3.75 -11.99
C GLU A 28 2.57 -2.37 -11.70
N ASN A 29 2.94 -1.71 -10.60
CA ASN A 29 2.42 -0.38 -10.29
C ASN A 29 3.49 0.71 -10.31
N LEU A 30 3.80 1.14 -11.54
CA LEU A 30 4.71 2.25 -11.81
C LEU A 30 4.30 3.48 -10.99
N ALA A 31 3.00 3.79 -10.91
CA ALA A 31 2.51 4.94 -10.14
C ALA A 31 2.81 4.83 -8.64
N LEU A 32 2.60 3.68 -7.98
CA LEU A 32 2.96 3.54 -6.57
C LEU A 32 4.46 3.69 -6.34
N GLY A 33 5.28 3.09 -7.21
CA GLY A 33 6.73 3.17 -7.09
C GLY A 33 7.27 4.61 -7.11
N TYR A 34 6.59 5.53 -7.83
CA TYR A 34 6.98 6.94 -7.89
C TYR A 34 6.30 7.81 -6.85
N TYR A 35 4.99 7.67 -6.64
CA TYR A 35 4.25 8.59 -5.77
C TYR A 35 4.37 8.21 -4.30
N LEU A 36 4.42 6.92 -3.94
CA LEU A 36 4.52 6.48 -2.54
C LEU A 36 5.70 7.08 -1.79
N PRO A 37 6.94 7.02 -2.30
CA PRO A 37 8.06 7.65 -1.61
C PRO A 37 7.91 9.17 -1.49
N MET A 38 7.21 9.83 -2.41
CA MET A 38 6.94 11.28 -2.31
C MET A 38 5.84 11.58 -1.29
N ALA A 39 4.80 10.75 -1.21
CA ALA A 39 3.74 10.88 -0.23
C ALA A 39 4.26 10.65 1.20
N GLU A 40 5.16 9.67 1.38
CA GLU A 40 5.86 9.39 2.63
C GLU A 40 6.84 10.51 3.02
N GLN A 41 7.44 11.20 2.05
CA GLN A 41 8.23 12.42 2.27
C GLN A 41 7.37 13.63 2.67
N GLY A 42 6.05 13.45 2.79
CA GLY A 42 5.11 14.49 3.17
C GLY A 42 4.62 15.36 2.02
N SER A 43 4.86 14.99 0.76
CA SER A 43 4.36 15.76 -0.38
C SER A 43 2.83 15.66 -0.47
N PRO A 44 2.08 16.75 -0.24
CA PRO A 44 0.64 16.68 -0.12
C PRO A 44 -0.05 16.40 -1.48
N TYR A 45 0.57 16.82 -2.59
CA TYR A 45 0.12 16.46 -3.93
C TYR A 45 0.34 14.97 -4.24
N ALA A 46 1.43 14.37 -3.77
CA ALA A 46 1.64 12.93 -3.96
C ALA A 46 0.67 12.10 -3.11
N GLN A 47 0.36 12.56 -1.90
CA GLN A 47 -0.67 11.95 -1.05
C GLN A 47 -2.06 12.01 -1.71
N LEU A 48 -2.42 13.14 -2.33
CA LEU A 48 -3.64 13.26 -3.14
C LEU A 48 -3.66 12.21 -4.27
N THR A 49 -2.60 12.18 -5.08
CA THR A 49 -2.51 11.28 -6.24
C THR A 49 -2.61 9.81 -5.84
N ILE A 50 -1.94 9.38 -4.76
CA ILE A 50 -2.07 7.99 -4.27
C ILE A 50 -3.47 7.70 -3.78
N GLY A 51 -4.09 8.64 -3.07
CA GLY A 51 -5.46 8.52 -2.62
C GLY A 51 -6.43 8.30 -3.79
N GLU A 52 -6.26 9.06 -4.87
CA GLU A 52 -7.03 8.89 -6.12
C GLU A 52 -6.77 7.54 -6.77
N LEU A 53 -5.52 7.09 -6.84
CA LEU A 53 -5.17 5.79 -7.42
C LEU A 53 -5.85 4.64 -6.64
N TYR A 54 -5.87 4.70 -5.31
CA TYR A 54 -6.53 3.68 -4.48
C TYR A 54 -8.06 3.73 -4.62
N MET A 55 -8.62 4.92 -4.83
CA MET A 55 -10.06 5.10 -5.05
C MET A 55 -10.50 4.57 -6.42
N LEU A 56 -9.72 4.83 -7.47
CA LEU A 56 -10.04 4.45 -8.85
C LEU A 56 -9.77 2.97 -9.12
N GLY A 57 -8.70 2.43 -8.55
CA GLY A 57 -8.34 1.03 -8.69
C GLY A 57 -7.89 0.61 -10.09
N GLU A 58 -7.38 1.56 -10.91
CA GLU A 58 -7.03 1.31 -12.32
C GLU A 58 -5.71 0.54 -12.48
N GLU A 59 -4.68 0.95 -11.74
CA GLU A 59 -3.37 0.29 -11.73
C GLU A 59 -3.22 -0.55 -10.43
N ILE A 60 -3.72 -0.02 -9.31
CA ILE A 60 -3.61 -0.65 -7.99
C ILE A 60 -4.94 -1.27 -7.56
N PRO A 61 -4.93 -2.31 -6.71
CA PRO A 61 -6.17 -2.81 -6.14
C PRO A 61 -6.93 -1.68 -5.45
N LYS A 62 -8.21 -1.54 -5.78
CA LYS A 62 -9.07 -0.54 -5.15
C LYS A 62 -9.11 -0.77 -3.64
N ASP A 63 -8.77 0.25 -2.86
CA ASP A 63 -8.84 0.23 -1.40
C ASP A 63 -9.34 1.59 -0.90
N ASP A 64 -10.62 1.63 -0.58
CA ASP A 64 -11.29 2.85 -0.13
C ASP A 64 -10.76 3.33 1.24
N ILE A 65 -10.24 2.43 2.08
CA ILE A 65 -9.70 2.75 3.41
C ILE A 65 -8.34 3.44 3.26
N GLU A 66 -7.45 2.87 2.43
CA GLU A 66 -6.17 3.50 2.10
C GLU A 66 -6.37 4.82 1.36
N ALA A 67 -7.29 4.86 0.39
CA ALA A 67 -7.65 6.08 -0.33
C ALA A 67 -8.04 7.20 0.65
N TYR A 68 -8.93 6.89 1.60
CA TYR A 68 -9.39 7.84 2.59
C TYR A 68 -8.23 8.38 3.44
N ALA A 69 -7.34 7.49 3.91
CA ALA A 69 -6.23 7.87 4.76
C ALA A 69 -5.26 8.84 4.07
N TRP A 70 -4.87 8.54 2.82
CA TRP A 70 -3.99 9.39 2.04
C TRP A 70 -4.63 10.74 1.69
N LEU A 71 -5.90 10.73 1.24
CA LEU A 71 -6.64 11.95 0.93
C LEU A 71 -6.84 12.85 2.15
N LYS A 72 -7.11 12.26 3.32
CA LYS A 72 -7.26 13.02 4.56
C LYS A 72 -5.95 13.68 5.00
N THR A 73 -4.84 12.99 4.78
CA THR A 73 -3.49 13.53 5.03
C THR A 73 -3.20 14.71 4.09
N ALA A 74 -3.49 14.58 2.80
CA ALA A 74 -3.36 15.68 1.84
C ALA A 74 -4.23 16.89 2.23
N LEU A 75 -5.49 16.64 2.62
CA LEU A 75 -6.40 17.70 3.07
C LEU A 75 -5.90 18.41 4.34
N ALA A 76 -5.32 17.66 5.28
CA ALA A 76 -4.74 18.24 6.51
C ALA A 76 -3.57 19.17 6.21
N GLN A 77 -2.85 18.94 5.11
CA GLN A 77 -1.77 19.80 4.62
C GLN A 77 -2.25 20.94 3.71
N GLY A 78 -3.57 21.08 3.49
CA GLY A 78 -4.18 22.19 2.75
C GLY A 78 -4.57 21.90 1.29
N VAL A 79 -4.55 20.63 0.87
CA VAL A 79 -5.01 20.22 -0.48
C VAL A 79 -6.53 20.05 -0.46
N GLU A 80 -7.25 21.12 -0.78
CA GLU A 80 -8.72 21.16 -0.79
C GLU A 80 -9.32 20.23 -1.86
N GLU A 81 -8.56 19.89 -2.90
CA GLU A 81 -8.94 18.95 -3.95
C GLU A 81 -9.27 17.55 -3.41
N ALA A 82 -8.75 17.19 -2.23
CA ALA A 82 -9.07 15.93 -1.57
C ALA A 82 -10.47 15.89 -0.92
N GLU A 83 -11.07 17.05 -0.60
CA GLU A 83 -12.37 17.13 0.08
C GLU A 83 -13.53 16.47 -0.70
N PRO A 84 -13.74 16.73 -2.01
CA PRO A 84 -14.82 16.07 -2.75
C PRO A 84 -14.64 14.55 -2.86
N LEU A 85 -13.39 14.08 -2.94
CA LEU A 85 -13.07 12.65 -3.00
C LEU A 85 -13.39 11.96 -1.67
N LEU A 86 -13.04 12.59 -0.54
CA LEU A 86 -13.40 12.11 0.79
C LEU A 86 -14.92 12.04 1.00
N LYS A 87 -15.67 13.03 0.50
CA LYS A 87 -17.14 13.01 0.58
C LYS A 87 -17.75 11.86 -0.22
N GLU A 88 -17.11 11.44 -1.29
CA GLU A 88 -17.55 10.27 -2.06
C GLU A 88 -17.23 8.99 -1.31
N LEU A 89 -16.03 8.88 -0.76
CA LEU A 89 -15.62 7.76 0.09
C LEU A 89 -16.49 7.64 1.36
N ASP A 90 -16.88 8.74 2.00
CA ASP A 90 -17.78 8.75 3.18
C ASP A 90 -19.17 8.18 2.86
N LYS A 91 -19.62 8.23 1.59
CA LYS A 91 -20.88 7.59 1.17
C LYS A 91 -20.71 6.09 0.95
N GLN A 92 -19.52 5.66 0.53
CA GLN A 92 -19.20 4.26 0.25
C GLN A 92 -18.82 3.51 1.52
N LEU A 93 -18.02 4.14 2.38
CA LEU A 93 -17.57 3.65 3.67
C LEU A 93 -18.58 4.06 4.74
N ALA A 94 -19.31 3.09 5.28
CA ALA A 94 -20.23 3.30 6.38
C ALA A 94 -19.97 2.32 7.52
N GLY A 95 -20.19 2.77 8.77
CA GLY A 95 -20.06 1.93 9.96
C GLY A 95 -18.61 1.71 10.37
N GLU A 96 -18.22 0.44 10.51
CA GLU A 96 -16.90 0.04 11.00
C GLU A 96 -15.77 0.38 10.02
N ALA A 97 -16.02 0.23 8.71
CA ALA A 97 -15.03 0.56 7.68
C ALA A 97 -14.64 2.05 7.67
N LEU A 98 -15.60 2.94 7.99
CA LEU A 98 -15.31 4.38 8.13
C LEU A 98 -14.44 4.66 9.37
N GLN A 99 -14.69 3.95 10.47
CA GLN A 99 -13.90 4.11 11.70
C GLN A 99 -12.46 3.64 11.47
N GLU A 100 -12.27 2.53 10.75
CA GLU A 100 -10.94 2.06 10.35
C GLU A 100 -10.24 3.08 9.45
N ALA A 101 -10.92 3.60 8.44
CA ALA A 101 -10.39 4.64 7.55
C ALA A 101 -9.97 5.90 8.30
N GLN A 102 -10.79 6.37 9.25
CA GLN A 102 -10.47 7.52 10.10
C GLN A 102 -9.29 7.25 11.03
N LEU A 103 -9.21 6.05 11.61
CA LEU A 103 -8.08 5.66 12.44
C LEU A 103 -6.78 5.66 11.62
N ARG A 104 -6.79 5.02 10.44
CA ARG A 104 -5.62 4.98 9.56
C ARG A 104 -5.24 6.38 9.06
N ALA A 105 -6.22 7.21 8.71
CA ALA A 105 -6.00 8.62 8.40
C ALA A 105 -5.27 9.37 9.52
N SER A 106 -5.69 9.18 10.78
CA SER A 106 -5.02 9.83 11.92
C SER A 106 -3.55 9.42 12.06
N GLN A 107 -3.23 8.14 11.79
CA GLN A 107 -1.86 7.62 11.79
C GLN A 107 -1.03 8.23 10.66
N TYR A 108 -1.60 8.36 9.46
CA TYR A 108 -0.87 8.94 8.31
C TYR A 108 -0.67 10.44 8.46
N ILE A 109 -1.63 11.16 9.04
CA ILE A 109 -1.45 12.57 9.41
C ILE A 109 -0.29 12.71 10.40
N GLU A 110 -0.24 11.88 11.44
CA GLU A 110 0.87 11.93 12.39
C GLU A 110 2.21 11.56 11.76
N ALA A 111 2.25 10.56 10.88
CA ALA A 111 3.48 10.07 10.26
C ALA A 111 4.00 10.93 9.10
N TYR A 112 3.10 11.51 8.30
CA TYR A 112 3.43 12.07 6.98
C TYR A 112 2.89 13.51 6.75
N SER A 113 2.22 14.12 7.74
CA SER A 113 1.74 15.52 7.65
C SER A 113 2.56 16.48 8.52
N LEU A 114 3.57 16.02 9.26
CA LEU A 114 4.37 16.86 10.15
C LEU A 114 5.65 17.39 9.45
N PRO A 115 5.94 18.70 9.55
CA PRO A 115 7.13 19.33 8.96
C PRO A 115 8.44 19.10 9.74
#